data_AF-A0A538DAV8-F1
#
_entry.id   AF-A0A538DAV8-F1
#
_cell.length_a   1.000
_cell.length_b   1.000
_cell.length_c   1.000
_cell.angle_alpha   90.00
_cell.angle_beta   90.00
_cell.angle_gamma   90.00
#
_symmetry.space_group_name_H-M   'P 1'
#
loop_
_entity.id
_entity.type
_entity.pdbx_description
1 polymer ?
#
loop_
_entity_poly.entity_id
_entity_poly.type
_entity_poly.pdbx_seq_one_letter_code
_entity_poly.pdbx_strand_id
1 'polypeptide(L)'
;MDEERLARLISALPPAPEAWVLAAQELPQARAELDEIVARAEADAEFRSRLAADLEAALAADGHEPTPALVHLLRVRFKSK
;
A
#
# COMPACT_ATOMS: atom_id res chain seq x y z
N MET A 1 -29.49 10.52 22.55
CA MET A 1 -30.48 10.78 21.48
C MET A 1 -29.89 10.78 20.08
N ASP A 2 -28.56 10.85 19.87
CA ASP A 2 -27.97 10.79 18.52
C ASP A 2 -27.71 9.37 18.00
N GLU A 3 -27.34 8.41 18.86
CA GLU A 3 -27.01 7.04 18.44
C GLU A 3 -28.21 6.28 17.87
N GLU A 4 -29.41 6.41 18.46
CA GLU A 4 -30.64 5.79 17.94
C GLU A 4 -31.09 6.38 16.61
N ARG A 5 -30.80 7.67 16.37
CA ARG A 5 -31.07 8.34 15.10
C ARG A 5 -30.04 7.91 14.05
N LEU A 6 -28.77 7.80 14.43
CA LEU A 6 -27.70 7.31 13.58
C LEU A 6 -27.92 5.86 13.17
N ALA A 7 -28.28 4.97 14.11
CA ALA A 7 -28.58 3.57 13.83
C ALA A 7 -29.73 3.43 12.81
N ARG A 8 -30.80 4.23 12.94
CA ARG A 8 -31.91 4.27 11.97
C ARG A 8 -31.47 4.72 10.58
N LEU A 9 -30.56 5.68 10.49
CA LEU A 9 -30.02 6.15 9.21
C LEU A 9 -29.09 5.12 8.57
N ILE A 10 -28.25 4.44 9.37
CA ILE A 10 -27.37 3.37 8.89
C ILE A 10 -28.20 2.17 8.40
N SER A 11 -29.26 1.79 9.12
CA SER A 11 -30.12 0.68 8.72
C SER A 11 -30.93 0.94 7.44
N ALA A 12 -31.10 2.20 7.05
CA ALA A 12 -31.80 2.58 5.84
C ALA A 12 -30.90 2.55 4.59
N LEU A 13 -29.59 2.37 4.75
CA LEU A 13 -28.66 2.28 3.63
C LEU A 13 -28.82 0.93 2.92
N PRO A 14 -28.63 0.90 1.58
CA PRO A 14 -28.52 -0.36 0.87
C PRO A 14 -27.32 -1.17 1.40
N PRO A 15 -27.36 -2.51 1.29
CA PRO A 15 -26.24 -3.34 1.68
C PRO A 15 -24.99 -2.91 0.93
N ALA A 16 -23.85 -2.96 1.62
CA ALA A 16 -22.57 -2.64 1.01
C ALA A 16 -22.33 -3.52 -0.23
N PRO A 17 -21.73 -2.98 -1.31
CA PRO A 17 -21.36 -3.77 -2.46
C PRO A 17 -20.50 -4.96 -2.03
N GLU A 18 -20.82 -6.15 -2.55
CA GLU A 18 -20.15 -7.40 -2.16
C GLU A 18 -18.63 -7.33 -2.39
N ALA A 19 -18.20 -6.72 -3.49
CA ALA A 19 -16.79 -6.48 -3.78
C ALA A 19 -16.07 -5.67 -2.68
N TRP A 20 -16.76 -4.73 -2.03
CA TRP A 20 -16.18 -3.94 -0.94
C TRP A 20 -16.11 -4.75 0.36
N VAL A 21 -17.11 -5.59 0.62
CA VAL A 21 -17.11 -6.47 1.79
C VAL A 21 -15.99 -7.50 1.68
N LEU A 22 -15.81 -8.11 0.51
CA LEU A 22 -14.73 -9.07 0.26
C LEU A 22 -13.35 -8.41 0.39
N ALA A 23 -13.14 -7.25 -0.25
CA ALA A 23 -11.89 -6.51 -0.09
C ALA A 23 -11.62 -6.15 1.39
N ALA A 24 -12.64 -5.72 2.13
CA ALA A 24 -12.51 -5.39 3.55
C ALA A 24 -12.16 -6.60 4.44
N GLN A 25 -12.56 -7.81 4.04
CA GLN A 25 -12.19 -9.04 4.74
C GLN A 25 -10.73 -9.44 4.49
N GLU A 26 -10.19 -9.16 3.31
CA GLU A 26 -8.80 -9.48 2.93
C GLU A 26 -7.79 -8.47 3.51
N LEU A 27 -8.20 -7.21 3.71
CA LEU A 27 -7.34 -6.13 4.18
C LEU A 27 -6.57 -6.39 5.49
N PRO A 28 -7.16 -7.00 6.55
CA PRO A 28 -6.44 -7.27 7.79
C PRO A 28 -5.24 -8.21 7.59
N GLN A 29 -5.41 -9.27 6.80
CA GLN A 29 -4.34 -10.22 6.52
C GLN A 29 -3.26 -9.58 5.66
N ALA A 30 -3.64 -8.88 4.58
CA ALA A 30 -2.69 -8.16 3.73
C ALA A 30 -1.91 -7.08 4.51
N ARG A 31 -2.55 -6.44 5.50
CA ARG A 31 -1.89 -5.49 6.41
C ARG A 31 -0.85 -6.18 7.28
N ALA A 32 -1.19 -7.31 7.90
CA ALA A 32 -0.25 -8.05 8.74
C ALA A 32 1.00 -8.48 7.96
N GLU A 33 0.81 -8.99 6.74
CA GLU A 33 1.92 -9.37 5.86
C GLU A 33 2.80 -8.18 5.47
N LEU A 34 2.19 -7.02 5.18
CA LEU A 34 2.93 -5.78 4.90
C LEU A 34 3.76 -5.35 6.12
N ASP A 35 3.17 -5.39 7.32
CA ASP A 35 3.83 -4.97 8.55
C ASP A 35 5.02 -5.90 8.87
N GLU A 36 4.92 -7.21 8.59
CA GLU A 36 6.04 -8.15 8.68
C GLU A 36 7.19 -7.82 7.72
N ILE A 37 6.87 -7.47 6.46
CA ILE A 37 7.87 -7.06 5.46
C ILE A 37 8.57 -5.78 5.91
N VAL A 38 7.83 -4.81 6.45
CA VAL A 38 8.37 -3.54 6.95
C VAL A 38 9.26 -3.79 8.17
N ALA A 39 8.80 -4.56 9.16
CA ALA A 39 9.59 -4.90 10.34
C ALA A 39 10.90 -5.59 9.97
N ARG A 40 10.86 -6.49 8.98
CA ARG A 40 12.07 -7.12 8.43
C ARG A 40 13.00 -6.12 7.75
N ALA A 41 12.47 -5.17 6.97
CA ALA A 41 13.26 -4.12 6.34
C ALA A 41 13.87 -3.12 7.36
N GLU A 42 13.22 -2.92 8.50
CA GLU A 42 13.78 -2.12 9.59
C GLU A 42 14.93 -2.84 10.30
N ALA A 43 14.81 -4.14 10.51
CA ALA A 43 15.84 -4.96 11.17
C ALA A 43 17.02 -5.33 10.24
N ASP A 44 16.81 -5.42 8.93
CA ASP A 44 17.80 -5.86 7.93
C ASP A 44 18.01 -4.79 6.85
N ALA A 45 19.12 -4.07 6.96
CA ALA A 45 19.50 -3.03 6.02
C ALA A 45 19.80 -3.55 4.61
N GLU A 46 20.29 -4.78 4.46
CA GLU A 46 20.56 -5.40 3.17
C GLU A 46 19.25 -5.81 2.48
N PHE A 47 18.31 -6.39 3.23
CA PHE A 47 16.96 -6.67 2.73
C PHE A 47 16.24 -5.39 2.31
N ARG A 48 16.30 -4.34 3.12
CA ARG A 48 15.74 -3.02 2.76
C ARG A 48 16.36 -2.44 1.50
N SER A 49 17.69 -2.56 1.35
CA SER A 49 18.39 -2.10 0.14
C SER A 49 17.87 -2.85 -1.09
N ARG A 50 17.75 -4.18 -1.02
CA ARG A 50 17.20 -4.99 -2.12
C ARG A 50 15.74 -4.69 -2.43
N LEU A 51 14.91 -4.47 -1.40
CA LEU A 51 13.49 -4.13 -1.56
C LEU A 51 13.31 -2.75 -2.19
N ALA A 52 14.13 -1.78 -1.80
CA ALA A 52 14.12 -0.46 -2.42
C ALA A 52 14.58 -0.55 -3.88
N ALA A 53 15.67 -1.29 -4.11
CA ALA A 53 16.39 -1.37 -5.36
C ALA A 53 15.64 -2.03 -6.52
N ASP A 54 14.39 -2.49 -6.38
CA ASP A 54 13.66 -3.07 -7.52
C ASP A 54 13.44 -2.02 -8.63
N LEU A 55 13.16 -0.75 -8.26
CA LEU A 55 13.06 0.35 -9.23
C LEU A 55 14.44 0.78 -9.75
N GLU A 56 15.44 0.82 -8.87
CA GLU A 56 16.83 1.13 -9.19
C GLU A 56 17.44 0.06 -10.12
N ALA A 57 17.09 -1.20 -9.92
CA ALA A 57 17.53 -2.36 -10.70
C ALA A 57 16.84 -2.37 -12.06
N ALA A 58 15.55 -2.03 -12.13
CA ALA A 58 14.86 -1.85 -13.40
C ALA A 58 15.50 -0.74 -14.25
N LEU A 59 15.89 0.38 -13.62
CA LEU A 59 16.61 1.47 -14.29
C LEU A 59 18.01 1.03 -14.74
N ALA A 60 18.75 0.35 -13.87
CA ALA A 60 20.10 -0.13 -14.19
C ALA A 60 20.09 -1.18 -15.32
N ALA A 61 19.08 -2.05 -15.36
CA ALA A 61 18.91 -3.04 -16.44
C ALA A 61 18.64 -2.39 -17.80
N ASP A 62 18.02 -1.22 -17.81
CA ASP A 62 17.75 -0.42 -19.02
C ASP A 62 18.91 0.56 -19.35
N GLY A 63 20.02 0.48 -18.60
CA GLY A 63 21.21 1.31 -18.81
C GLY A 63 21.12 2.72 -18.22
N HIS A 64 20.11 3.00 -17.39
CA HIS A 64 19.96 4.27 -16.68
C HIS A 64 20.63 4.23 -15.31
N GLU A 65 21.35 5.30 -14.96
CA GLU A 65 21.91 5.44 -13.61
C GLU A 65 20.80 5.77 -12.60
N PRO A 66 20.56 4.91 -11.59
CA PRO A 66 19.44 5.06 -10.66
C PRO A 66 19.76 6.07 -9.55
N THR A 67 19.84 7.35 -9.92
CA THR A 67 20.07 8.43 -8.95
C THR A 67 18.86 8.58 -8.01
N PRO A 68 19.06 8.95 -6.72
CA PRO A 68 17.95 9.13 -5.77
C PRO A 68 16.89 10.13 -6.26
N ALA A 69 17.31 11.17 -6.99
CA ALA A 69 16.41 12.15 -7.58
C ALA A 69 15.54 11.55 -8.71
N LEU A 70 16.12 10.75 -9.60
CA LEU A 70 15.40 10.08 -10.69
C LEU A 70 14.39 9.06 -10.16
N VAL A 71 14.82 8.23 -9.21
CA VAL A 71 13.97 7.24 -8.52
C VAL A 71 12.79 7.94 -7.84
N HIS A 72 13.04 9.04 -7.12
CA HIS A 72 11.99 9.80 -6.45
C HIS A 72 10.99 10.41 -7.44
N LEU A 73 11.47 11.05 -8.52
CA LEU A 73 10.61 11.62 -9.57
C LEU A 73 9.71 10.56 -10.22
N LEU A 74 10.26 9.38 -10.52
CA LEU A 74 9.50 8.27 -11.10
C LEU A 74 8.46 7.72 -10.12
N ARG A 75 8.81 7.56 -8.83
CA ARG A 75 7.84 7.15 -7.79
C ARG A 75 6.69 8.15 -7.64
N VAL A 76 6.97 9.46 -7.68
CA VAL A 76 5.93 10.51 -7.65
C VAL A 76 5.05 10.45 -8.89
N ARG A 77 5.66 10.27 -10.07
CA ARG A 77 4.97 10.21 -11.37
C ARG A 77 4.03 9.01 -11.48
N PHE A 78 4.41 7.85 -10.93
CA PHE A 78 3.59 6.64 -10.92
C PHE A 78 2.49 6.66 -9.85
N LYS A 79 2.66 7.37 -8.73
CA LYS A 79 1.60 7.57 -7.71
C LYS A 79 0.49 8.54 -8.13
N SER A 80 0.77 9.46 -9.05
CA SER A 80 -0.21 10.44 -9.57
C SER A 80 -1.02 9.93 -10.77
N LYS A 81 -1.03 8.62 -11.02
CA LYS A 81 -1.77 7.99 -12.12
C LYS A 81 -2.66 6.88 -11.56
#